data_AF-A0A9E5ZFT9-F1
#
_entry.id   AF-A0A9E5ZFT9-F1
#
_cell.length_a   1.000
_cell.length_b   1.000
_cell.length_c   1.000
_cell.angle_alpha   90.00
_cell.angle_beta   90.00
_cell.angle_gamma   90.00
#
_symmetry.space_group_name_H-M   'P 1'
#
loop_
_entity.id
_entity.type
_entity.pdbx_description
1 polymer ?
#
loop_
_entity_poly.entity_id
_entity_poly.type
_entity_poly.pdbx_seq_one_letter_code
_entity_poly.pdbx_strand_id
1 'polypeptide(L)'
;AQLAEFITVFPDVDKDLNSILAGIDTETTDEDTFNNASVALTSLTTMLQNIIATAEGTGLRAAMMERDIVSINTDPYNFTIKEGNQFVDTVDALIVTIIGTPPEGIGTPVVTIKGYDAVTYTTFAEGSYCYYYKSQTDESILSAADGQVTPDRTLVLPDLNVLERQDAETTVELKRNKELVEGKPSNENFVYTTGQVGFTDPMRPTLSTQENVDMSKLGSSFNLVKRTLDGQLTELFSVLLQKNSQDTLSFQMSSRYTYSQNQSLKAIELPIIMQPLVDVDVSGAGNVETNLAQMITNWTDGVNLWLSTHTPQSSNAVLWFDITIFSNLTSTPMPLIRLYNVSVPMEYV
;
A
#
# COMPACT_ATOMS: atom_id res chain seq x y z
N ALA A 1 -21.50 30.77 -25.83
CA ALA A 1 -21.34 31.77 -26.92
C ALA A 1 -19.86 32.02 -27.22
N GLN A 2 -19.04 32.09 -26.18
CA GLN A 2 -17.59 32.38 -26.20
C GLN A 2 -16.78 31.36 -27.00
N LEU A 3 -17.11 30.06 -26.93
CA LEU A 3 -16.45 29.04 -27.76
C LEU A 3 -16.81 29.17 -29.24
N ALA A 4 -18.04 29.57 -29.55
CA ALA A 4 -18.48 29.80 -30.92
C ALA A 4 -17.80 31.06 -31.49
N GLU A 5 -17.75 32.13 -30.69
CA GLU A 5 -17.00 33.35 -30.99
C GLU A 5 -15.52 33.05 -31.26
N PHE A 6 -14.86 32.26 -30.41
CA PHE A 6 -13.49 31.83 -30.63
C PHE A 6 -13.32 31.06 -31.94
N ILE A 7 -14.15 30.05 -32.22
CA ILE A 7 -14.06 29.28 -33.47
C ILE A 7 -14.27 30.17 -34.70
N THR A 8 -15.17 31.16 -34.62
CA THR A 8 -15.46 32.05 -35.74
C THR A 8 -14.46 33.18 -35.93
N VAL A 9 -13.90 33.73 -34.85
CA VAL A 9 -13.07 34.95 -34.85
C VAL A 9 -11.58 34.63 -34.81
N PHE A 10 -11.17 33.51 -34.21
CA PHE A 10 -9.76 33.12 -34.10
C PHE A 10 -9.06 33.00 -35.46
N PRO A 11 -9.65 32.48 -36.56
CA PRO A 11 -8.98 32.43 -37.85
C PRO A 11 -8.58 33.81 -38.40
N ASP A 12 -9.41 34.84 -38.17
CA ASP A 12 -9.11 36.21 -38.59
C ASP A 12 -8.05 36.85 -37.69
N VAL A 13 -8.11 36.60 -36.37
CA VAL A 13 -7.08 37.06 -35.43
C VAL A 13 -5.73 36.38 -35.67
N ASP A 14 -5.70 35.08 -36.01
CA ASP A 14 -4.48 34.35 -36.38
C ASP A 14 -3.88 34.91 -37.68
N LYS A 15 -4.72 35.25 -38.65
CA LYS A 15 -4.28 35.93 -39.88
C LYS A 15 -3.68 37.30 -39.59
N ASP A 16 -4.27 38.09 -38.70
CA ASP A 16 -3.75 39.40 -38.30
C ASP A 16 -2.44 39.26 -37.52
N LEU A 17 -2.33 38.27 -36.63
CA LEU A 17 -1.08 37.96 -35.92
C LEU A 17 0.03 37.54 -36.89
N ASN A 18 -0.27 36.67 -37.85
CA ASN A 18 0.73 36.20 -38.83
C ASN A 18 1.10 37.26 -39.88
N SER A 19 0.22 38.21 -40.20
CA SER A 19 0.49 39.24 -41.21
C SER A 19 1.07 40.52 -40.62
N ILE A 20 0.62 40.94 -39.44
CA ILE A 20 1.05 42.19 -38.80
C ILE A 20 2.22 41.89 -37.85
N LEU A 21 2.07 40.91 -36.96
CA LEU A 21 3.04 40.68 -35.89
C LEU A 21 4.33 40.02 -36.41
N ALA A 22 4.24 39.11 -37.39
CA ALA A 22 5.42 38.52 -38.03
C ALA A 22 6.15 39.48 -39.00
N GLY A 23 5.51 40.59 -39.38
CA GLY A 23 6.09 41.63 -40.24
C GLY A 23 6.80 42.74 -39.48
N ILE A 24 6.73 42.76 -38.14
CA ILE A 24 7.45 43.71 -37.29
C ILE A 24 8.90 43.25 -37.14
N ASP A 25 9.82 44.12 -37.55
CA ASP A 25 11.26 43.94 -37.40
C ASP A 25 11.91 45.14 -36.71
N THR A 26 13.24 45.14 -36.64
CA THR A 26 14.02 46.21 -35.98
C THR A 26 13.97 47.56 -36.71
N GLU A 27 13.43 47.62 -37.92
CA GLU A 27 13.30 48.84 -38.73
C GLU A 27 11.88 49.40 -38.71
N THR A 28 10.92 48.65 -38.17
CA THR A 28 9.53 49.07 -38.02
C THR A 28 9.43 50.21 -37.01
N THR A 29 9.03 51.38 -37.50
CA THR A 29 8.88 52.62 -36.71
C THR A 29 7.44 53.16 -36.75
N ASP A 30 6.56 52.49 -37.48
CA ASP A 30 5.17 52.88 -37.62
C ASP A 30 4.35 52.54 -36.37
N GLU A 31 3.89 53.58 -35.69
CA GLU A 31 3.11 53.50 -34.46
C GLU A 31 1.77 52.76 -34.67
N ASP A 32 1.16 52.91 -35.86
CA ASP A 32 -0.09 52.25 -36.19
C ASP A 32 0.08 50.73 -36.32
N THR A 33 1.20 50.27 -36.88
CA THR A 33 1.54 48.84 -36.96
C THR A 33 1.73 48.22 -35.57
N PHE A 34 2.40 48.93 -34.65
CA PHE A 34 2.53 48.47 -33.26
C PHE A 34 1.18 48.45 -32.51
N ASN A 35 0.35 49.47 -32.73
CA ASN A 35 -1.00 49.54 -32.14
C ASN A 35 -1.89 48.40 -32.65
N ASN A 36 -1.87 48.11 -33.95
CA ASN A 36 -2.66 47.02 -34.54
C ASN A 36 -2.18 45.64 -34.04
N ALA A 37 -0.88 45.41 -33.94
CA ALA A 37 -0.32 44.20 -33.34
C ALA A 37 -0.71 44.05 -31.85
N SER A 38 -0.66 45.14 -31.10
CA SER A 38 -1.10 45.18 -29.69
C SER A 38 -2.59 44.85 -29.54
N VAL A 39 -3.44 45.39 -30.43
CA VAL A 39 -4.87 45.12 -30.47
C VAL A 39 -5.15 43.65 -30.80
N ALA A 40 -4.44 43.06 -31.77
CA ALA A 40 -4.58 41.65 -32.13
C ALA A 40 -4.19 40.73 -30.96
N LEU A 41 -3.07 41.01 -30.29
CA LEU A 41 -2.62 40.23 -29.13
C LEU A 41 -3.55 40.39 -27.92
N THR A 42 -4.03 41.61 -27.67
CA THR A 42 -4.99 41.90 -26.60
C THR A 42 -6.32 41.21 -26.86
N SER A 43 -6.77 41.20 -28.11
CA SER A 43 -7.99 40.50 -28.53
C SER A 43 -7.86 38.99 -28.32
N LEU A 44 -6.73 38.38 -28.72
CA LEU A 44 -6.46 36.97 -28.45
C LEU A 44 -6.46 36.67 -26.95
N THR A 45 -5.75 37.48 -26.16
CA THR A 45 -5.66 37.30 -24.71
C THR A 45 -7.02 37.41 -24.04
N THR A 46 -7.83 38.39 -24.46
CA THR A 46 -9.19 38.61 -23.95
C THR A 46 -10.12 37.47 -24.32
N MET A 47 -10.07 36.97 -25.55
CA MET A 47 -10.84 35.79 -25.97
C MET A 47 -10.47 34.56 -25.13
N LEU A 48 -9.17 34.30 -24.92
CA LEU A 48 -8.71 33.19 -24.08
C LEU A 48 -9.19 33.32 -22.63
N GLN A 49 -9.08 34.52 -22.05
CA GLN A 49 -9.57 34.79 -20.68
C GLN A 49 -11.08 34.58 -20.56
N ASN A 50 -11.87 35.02 -21.54
CA ASN A 50 -13.32 34.84 -21.54
C ASN A 50 -13.73 33.36 -21.65
N ILE A 51 -12.99 32.56 -22.42
CA ILE A 51 -13.21 31.11 -22.50
C ILE A 51 -12.85 30.45 -21.15
N ILE A 52 -11.70 30.81 -20.56
CA ILE A 52 -11.26 30.28 -19.26
C ILE A 52 -12.32 30.58 -18.18
N ALA A 53 -12.76 31.82 -18.07
CA ALA A 53 -13.77 32.24 -17.10
C ALA A 53 -15.13 31.55 -17.31
N THR A 54 -15.50 31.26 -18.56
CA THR A 54 -16.74 30.52 -18.86
C THR A 54 -16.60 29.03 -18.51
N ALA A 55 -15.40 28.45 -18.66
CA ALA A 55 -15.15 27.04 -18.38
C ALA A 55 -15.14 26.72 -16.87
N GLU A 56 -14.75 27.68 -16.01
CA GLU A 56 -14.76 27.55 -14.54
C GLU A 56 -16.15 27.18 -13.96
N GLY A 57 -17.24 27.50 -14.68
CA GLY A 57 -18.62 27.21 -14.25
C GLY A 57 -19.23 25.92 -14.80
N THR A 58 -18.50 25.13 -15.60
CA THR A 58 -19.07 23.92 -16.23
C THR A 58 -18.85 22.68 -15.35
N GLY A 59 -19.96 22.04 -14.94
CA GLY A 59 -20.04 20.88 -14.04
C GLY A 59 -19.46 19.57 -14.58
N LEU A 60 -18.30 19.62 -15.24
CA LEU A 60 -17.53 18.45 -15.68
C LEU A 60 -16.54 17.96 -14.61
N ARG A 61 -16.45 18.64 -13.46
CA ARG A 61 -15.68 18.18 -12.31
C ARG A 61 -16.57 17.26 -11.48
N ALA A 62 -16.22 15.98 -11.43
CA ALA A 62 -16.79 15.09 -10.43
C ALA A 62 -16.36 15.58 -9.04
N ALA A 63 -17.29 15.59 -8.08
CA ALA A 63 -16.96 15.90 -6.70
C ALA A 63 -15.89 14.92 -6.21
N MET A 64 -14.83 15.45 -5.61
CA MET A 64 -13.82 14.64 -4.94
C MET A 64 -14.51 14.00 -3.73
N MET A 65 -14.48 12.68 -3.64
CA MET A 65 -15.06 11.98 -2.50
C MET A 65 -14.15 12.25 -1.31
N GLU A 66 -14.59 13.07 -0.35
CA GLU A 66 -13.94 13.17 0.96
C GLU A 66 -14.01 11.79 1.62
N ARG A 67 -12.85 11.30 2.07
CA ARG A 67 -12.72 9.98 2.68
C ARG A 67 -12.12 10.10 4.07
N ASP A 68 -12.82 9.53 5.03
CA ASP A 68 -12.60 9.69 6.48
C ASP A 68 -11.78 8.56 7.12
N ILE A 69 -11.03 7.77 6.34
CA ILE A 69 -10.28 6.63 6.90
C ILE A 69 -8.81 7.00 7.00
N VAL A 70 -8.45 7.63 8.12
CA VAL A 70 -7.07 7.95 8.49
C VAL A 70 -6.77 7.24 9.81
N SER A 71 -5.70 6.44 9.84
CA SER A 71 -5.18 5.90 11.11
C SER A 71 -4.77 7.06 12.01
N ILE A 72 -5.17 7.04 13.27
CA ILE A 72 -4.83 8.09 14.24
C ILE A 72 -3.38 8.03 14.73
N ASN A 73 -2.70 6.90 14.52
CA ASN A 73 -1.38 6.62 15.12
C ASN A 73 -0.26 6.41 14.08
N THR A 74 -0.59 6.22 12.81
CA THR A 74 0.39 5.91 11.77
C THR A 74 0.04 6.60 10.48
N ASP A 75 1.01 7.32 9.90
CA ASP A 75 0.78 8.07 8.67
C ASP A 75 0.35 7.15 7.50
N PRO A 76 -0.73 7.50 6.78
CA PRO A 76 -1.14 6.76 5.60
C PRO A 76 -0.08 6.90 4.50
N TYR A 77 0.21 5.81 3.79
CA TYR A 77 1.06 5.89 2.61
C TYR A 77 0.25 6.31 1.39
N ASN A 78 0.29 7.59 1.08
CA ASN A 78 -0.35 8.14 -0.11
C ASN A 78 0.64 8.13 -1.30
N PHE A 79 0.28 7.44 -2.38
CA PHE A 79 1.09 7.42 -3.59
C PHE A 79 0.24 7.43 -4.86
N THR A 80 0.86 7.80 -5.97
CA THR A 80 0.29 7.76 -7.32
C THR A 80 1.17 6.92 -8.22
N ILE A 81 0.57 6.06 -9.04
CA ILE A 81 1.29 5.32 -10.08
C ILE A 81 1.06 6.02 -11.42
N LYS A 82 2.14 6.32 -12.14
CA LYS A 82 2.14 6.89 -13.48
C LYS A 82 2.85 5.95 -14.43
N GLU A 83 2.21 5.63 -15.55
CA GLU A 83 2.85 4.94 -16.68
C GLU A 83 3.19 5.94 -17.78
N GLY A 84 4.31 5.71 -18.46
CA GLY A 84 4.78 6.49 -19.61
C GLY A 84 5.82 5.70 -20.38
N ASN A 85 6.56 6.38 -21.27
CA ASN A 85 7.59 5.76 -22.08
C ASN A 85 8.86 6.62 -22.13
N GLN A 86 10.00 5.95 -22.26
CA GLN A 86 11.32 6.55 -22.49
C GLN A 86 12.20 5.59 -23.28
N PHE A 87 13.17 6.13 -24.00
CA PHE A 87 14.20 5.30 -24.60
C PHE A 87 15.14 4.73 -23.54
N VAL A 88 15.21 3.39 -23.48
CA VAL A 88 16.21 2.61 -22.77
C VAL A 88 17.03 1.89 -23.83
N ASP A 89 18.33 2.18 -23.89
CA ASP A 89 19.20 1.77 -25.01
C ASP A 89 18.65 2.23 -26.37
N THR A 90 18.05 1.32 -27.13
CA THR A 90 17.42 1.61 -28.44
C THR A 90 15.92 1.28 -28.46
N VAL A 91 15.33 0.94 -27.32
CA VAL A 91 13.93 0.53 -27.20
C VAL A 91 13.12 1.64 -26.56
N ASP A 92 11.99 2.01 -27.16
CA ASP A 92 10.98 2.85 -26.52
C ASP A 92 10.26 2.02 -25.45
N ALA A 93 10.77 2.08 -24.22
CA ALA A 93 10.44 1.16 -23.14
C ALA A 93 9.28 1.69 -22.29
N LEU A 94 8.49 0.78 -21.72
CA LEU A 94 7.50 1.12 -20.69
C LEU A 94 8.22 1.59 -19.42
N ILE A 95 7.89 2.79 -18.95
CA ILE A 95 8.34 3.32 -17.66
C ILE A 95 7.15 3.41 -16.70
N VAL A 96 7.28 2.78 -15.54
CA VAL A 96 6.30 2.89 -14.44
C VAL A 96 6.94 3.66 -13.29
N THR A 97 6.28 4.72 -12.86
CA THR A 97 6.73 5.62 -11.80
C THR A 97 5.75 5.60 -10.63
N ILE A 98 6.26 5.37 -9.42
CA ILE A 98 5.50 5.48 -8.16
C ILE A 98 5.90 6.78 -7.49
N ILE A 99 4.96 7.70 -7.27
CA ILE A 99 5.18 9.03 -6.71
C ILE A 99 4.54 9.07 -5.32
N GLY A 100 5.36 9.29 -4.29
CA GLY A 100 5.00 9.29 -2.89
C GLY A 100 6.17 8.77 -2.06
N THR A 101 6.49 9.44 -0.96
CA THR A 101 7.53 8.97 -0.03
C THR A 101 6.93 7.92 0.90
N PRO A 102 7.45 6.68 0.92
CA PRO A 102 7.00 5.66 1.84
C PRO A 102 7.27 6.13 3.29
N PRO A 103 6.28 6.04 4.19
CA PRO A 103 6.52 6.25 5.61
C PRO A 103 7.45 5.17 6.16
N GLU A 104 7.95 5.40 7.39
CA GLU A 104 8.74 4.39 8.10
C GLU A 104 7.99 3.06 8.20
N GLY A 105 8.72 1.95 8.04
CA GLY A 105 8.17 0.60 8.05
C GLY A 105 7.62 0.12 6.70
N ILE A 106 7.78 0.88 5.61
CA ILE A 106 7.48 0.42 4.25
C ILE A 106 8.76 0.48 3.41
N GLY A 107 9.14 -0.67 2.86
CA GLY A 107 10.28 -0.78 1.96
C GLY A 107 10.03 -0.10 0.61
N THR A 108 11.02 -0.14 -0.26
CA THR A 108 10.94 0.49 -1.59
C THR A 108 9.79 -0.11 -2.41
N PRO A 109 8.76 0.67 -2.75
CA PRO A 109 7.60 0.16 -3.49
C PRO A 109 8.01 -0.21 -4.91
N VAL A 110 7.43 -1.29 -5.45
CA VAL A 110 7.71 -1.74 -6.82
C VAL A 110 6.44 -2.21 -7.50
N VAL A 111 6.27 -1.87 -8.77
CA VAL A 111 5.23 -2.48 -9.61
C VAL A 111 5.86 -3.65 -10.35
N THR A 112 5.20 -4.79 -10.32
CA THR A 112 5.64 -6.01 -11.00
C THR A 112 4.68 -6.35 -12.14
N ILE A 113 5.25 -6.89 -13.23
CA ILE A 113 4.53 -7.34 -14.41
C ILE A 113 4.87 -8.81 -14.59
N LYS A 114 3.84 -9.67 -14.72
CA LYS A 114 4.04 -11.12 -14.83
C LYS A 114 4.96 -11.47 -16.01
N GLY A 115 6.03 -12.22 -15.73
CA GLY A 115 7.02 -12.64 -16.72
C GLY A 115 8.15 -11.63 -16.96
N TYR A 116 8.18 -10.52 -16.22
CA TYR A 116 9.20 -9.49 -16.32
C TYR A 116 9.78 -9.14 -14.94
N ASP A 117 11.08 -8.83 -14.93
CA ASP A 117 11.77 -8.27 -13.77
C ASP A 117 11.79 -6.74 -13.87
N ALA A 118 11.43 -6.08 -12.76
CA ALA A 118 11.52 -4.63 -12.65
C ALA A 118 12.97 -4.20 -12.43
N VAL A 119 13.44 -3.27 -13.25
CA VAL A 119 14.80 -2.72 -13.20
C VAL A 119 14.72 -1.21 -13.01
N THR A 120 15.48 -0.68 -12.06
CA THR A 120 15.52 0.77 -11.79
C THR A 120 16.01 1.53 -13.03
N TYR A 121 15.22 2.50 -13.51
CA TYR A 121 15.55 3.29 -14.70
C TYR A 121 16.50 4.46 -14.40
N THR A 122 16.22 5.26 -13.37
CA THR A 122 17.04 6.43 -12.96
C THR A 122 17.10 6.58 -11.45
N THR A 123 18.10 7.32 -10.95
CA THR A 123 18.10 7.80 -9.55
C THR A 123 16.94 8.76 -9.33
N PHE A 124 16.16 8.42 -8.32
CA PHE A 124 14.91 9.06 -7.91
C PHE A 124 15.13 10.54 -7.52
N ALA A 125 14.22 11.42 -7.93
CA ALA A 125 13.90 12.56 -7.07
C ALA A 125 13.29 12.00 -5.77
N GLU A 126 13.51 12.66 -4.63
CA GLU A 126 12.97 12.18 -3.35
C GLU A 126 11.47 11.88 -3.47
N GLY A 127 11.08 10.64 -3.10
CA GLY A 127 9.70 10.17 -3.21
C GLY A 127 9.23 9.73 -4.62
N SER A 128 10.12 9.45 -5.58
CA SER A 128 9.72 8.97 -6.92
C SER A 128 10.48 7.72 -7.37
N TYR A 129 9.82 6.57 -7.50
CA TYR A 129 10.44 5.29 -7.88
C TYR A 129 10.12 4.91 -9.33
N CYS A 130 11.14 4.89 -10.20
CA CYS A 130 11.00 4.66 -11.65
C CYS A 130 11.59 3.31 -12.09
N TYR A 131 10.77 2.49 -12.77
CA TYR A 131 11.16 1.17 -13.25
C TYR A 131 10.90 1.01 -14.76
N TYR A 132 11.82 0.32 -15.43
CA TYR A 132 11.60 -0.34 -16.71
C TYR A 132 11.64 -1.86 -16.52
N TYR A 133 11.25 -2.64 -17.52
CA TYR A 133 11.02 -4.08 -17.34
C TYR A 133 11.81 -4.91 -18.34
N LYS A 134 12.42 -5.99 -17.86
CA LYS A 134 13.11 -6.99 -18.69
C LYS A 134 12.43 -8.34 -18.61
N SER A 135 12.26 -9.00 -19.75
CA SER A 135 11.69 -10.34 -19.86
C SER A 135 12.55 -11.36 -19.11
N GLN A 136 11.91 -12.18 -18.28
CA GLN A 136 12.59 -13.27 -17.55
C GLN A 136 13.08 -14.40 -18.47
N THR A 137 12.63 -14.43 -19.74
CA THR A 137 12.94 -15.51 -20.69
C THR A 137 14.19 -15.22 -21.51
N ASP A 138 14.36 -13.97 -21.96
CA ASP A 138 15.38 -13.57 -22.92
C ASP A 138 16.05 -12.22 -22.59
N GLU A 139 15.76 -11.66 -21.42
CA GLU A 139 16.26 -10.37 -20.93
C GLU A 139 15.91 -9.16 -21.82
N SER A 140 15.00 -9.33 -22.79
CA SER A 140 14.56 -8.26 -23.68
C SER A 140 13.77 -7.19 -22.93
N ILE A 141 13.94 -5.93 -23.33
CA ILE A 141 13.24 -4.79 -22.71
C ILE A 141 11.78 -4.78 -23.17
N LEU A 142 10.85 -4.64 -22.23
CA LEU A 142 9.43 -4.46 -22.52
C LEU A 142 9.20 -3.11 -23.20
N SER A 143 8.79 -3.15 -24.46
CA SER A 143 8.42 -1.94 -25.20
C SER A 143 7.16 -1.29 -24.60
N ALA A 144 7.02 0.02 -24.75
CA ALA A 144 5.84 0.74 -24.29
C ALA A 144 4.55 0.25 -24.99
N ALA A 145 4.64 -0.10 -26.27
CA ALA A 145 3.51 -0.62 -27.05
C ALA A 145 3.03 -1.98 -26.51
N ASP A 146 3.95 -2.90 -26.24
CA ASP A 146 3.63 -4.23 -25.71
C ASP A 146 3.20 -4.15 -24.22
N GLY A 147 3.81 -3.24 -23.47
CA GLY A 147 3.47 -2.96 -22.08
C GLY A 147 2.04 -2.43 -21.92
N GLN A 148 1.59 -1.57 -22.84
CA GLN A 148 0.25 -0.97 -22.82
C GLN A 148 -0.86 -2.01 -23.00
N VAL A 149 -0.63 -3.06 -23.80
CA VAL A 149 -1.62 -4.13 -24.04
C VAL A 149 -1.56 -5.23 -22.98
N THR A 150 -0.57 -5.21 -22.08
CA THR A 150 -0.46 -6.13 -20.95
C THR A 150 -1.22 -5.55 -19.76
N PRO A 151 -2.39 -6.10 -19.37
CA PRO A 151 -3.29 -5.42 -18.42
C PRO A 151 -2.88 -5.57 -16.95
N ASP A 152 -2.19 -6.64 -16.58
CA ASP A 152 -1.96 -6.96 -15.17
C ASP A 152 -0.76 -6.20 -14.61
N ARG A 153 -0.97 -5.51 -13.48
CA ARG A 153 0.05 -4.85 -12.66
C ARG A 153 -0.13 -5.27 -11.21
N THR A 154 0.95 -5.65 -10.55
CA THR A 154 0.93 -5.94 -9.11
C THR A 154 1.84 -4.95 -8.39
N LEU A 155 1.25 -4.07 -7.60
CA LEU A 155 2.00 -3.23 -6.68
C LEU A 155 2.45 -4.09 -5.47
N VAL A 156 3.74 -4.05 -5.19
CA VAL A 156 4.35 -4.66 -4.01
C VAL A 156 4.82 -3.52 -3.11
N LEU A 157 4.37 -3.56 -1.86
CA LEU A 157 4.84 -2.71 -0.77
C LEU A 157 5.63 -3.59 0.21
N PRO A 158 6.96 -3.70 0.04
CA PRO A 158 7.78 -4.54 0.90
C PRO A 158 7.73 -4.06 2.36
N ASP A 159 8.01 -4.97 3.28
CA ASP A 159 8.14 -4.70 4.72
C ASP A 159 6.89 -4.13 5.41
N LEU A 160 5.76 -4.00 4.68
CA LEU A 160 4.51 -3.46 5.19
C LEU A 160 4.05 -4.23 6.44
N ASN A 161 4.08 -3.55 7.59
CA ASN A 161 3.60 -4.11 8.83
C ASN A 161 2.05 -4.07 8.90
N VAL A 162 1.43 -5.24 8.79
CA VAL A 162 -0.04 -5.38 8.87
C VAL A 162 -0.60 -5.07 10.26
N LEU A 163 0.22 -5.03 11.31
CA LEU A 163 -0.24 -4.59 12.63
C LEU A 163 -0.47 -3.08 12.67
N GLU A 164 0.23 -2.32 11.83
CA GLU A 164 0.15 -0.86 11.75
C GLU A 164 -0.81 -0.35 10.66
N ARG A 165 -0.86 -1.05 9.53
CA ARG A 165 -1.61 -0.62 8.34
C ARG A 165 -2.47 -1.77 7.85
N GLN A 166 -3.78 -1.60 7.99
CA GLN A 166 -4.76 -2.69 7.94
C GLN A 166 -5.85 -2.48 6.92
N ASP A 167 -5.85 -1.34 6.25
CA ASP A 167 -6.80 -1.02 5.22
C ASP A 167 -6.00 -0.55 4.01
N ALA A 168 -6.33 -1.09 2.85
CA ALA A 168 -5.87 -0.61 1.56
C ALA A 168 -7.08 -0.18 0.75
N GLU A 169 -7.07 1.05 0.28
CA GLU A 169 -8.09 1.57 -0.60
C GLU A 169 -7.45 2.04 -1.90
N THR A 170 -8.05 1.67 -3.02
CA THR A 170 -7.56 2.04 -4.35
C THR A 170 -8.66 2.76 -5.09
N THR A 171 -8.30 3.89 -5.70
CA THR A 171 -9.14 4.57 -6.67
C THR A 171 -8.39 4.83 -7.96
N VAL A 172 -9.15 4.85 -9.03
CA VAL A 172 -8.68 5.18 -10.36
C VAL A 172 -9.41 6.43 -10.83
N GLU A 173 -8.63 7.37 -11.34
CA GLU A 173 -9.10 8.60 -11.99
C GLU A 173 -8.34 8.73 -13.31
N LEU A 174 -9.07 8.93 -14.41
CA LEU A 174 -8.48 9.18 -15.72
C LEU A 174 -8.50 10.69 -16.00
N LYS A 175 -7.33 11.29 -16.20
CA LYS A 175 -7.17 12.67 -16.68
C LYS A 175 -6.67 12.67 -18.13
N ARG A 176 -7.38 13.35 -19.02
CA ARG A 176 -7.00 13.59 -20.41
C ARG A 176 -6.70 15.08 -20.62
N ASN A 177 -5.81 15.38 -21.56
CA ASN A 177 -5.35 16.72 -21.88
C ASN A 177 -4.64 17.44 -20.73
N LYS A 178 -4.01 16.70 -19.79
CA LYS A 178 -3.22 17.31 -18.70
C LYS A 178 -2.09 18.19 -19.24
N GLU A 179 -1.46 17.75 -20.32
CA GLU A 179 -0.50 18.50 -21.12
C GLU A 179 -0.87 18.29 -22.59
N LEU A 180 -1.14 19.37 -23.32
CA LEU A 180 -1.32 19.34 -24.79
C LEU A 180 0.01 19.54 -25.53
N VAL A 181 1.00 20.12 -24.84
CA VAL A 181 2.37 20.30 -25.28
C VAL A 181 3.27 19.84 -24.13
N GLU A 182 4.29 19.03 -24.43
CA GLU A 182 5.20 18.48 -23.42
C GLU A 182 5.82 19.59 -22.55
N GLY A 183 5.75 19.41 -21.22
CA GLY A 183 6.29 20.36 -20.25
C GLY A 183 5.45 21.64 -20.09
N LYS A 184 4.29 21.73 -20.74
CA LYS A 184 3.35 22.84 -20.61
C LYS A 184 2.00 22.32 -20.11
N PRO A 185 1.69 22.47 -18.80
CA PRO A 185 0.40 22.06 -18.27
C PRO A 185 -0.73 22.82 -18.97
N SER A 186 -1.75 22.08 -19.38
CA SER A 186 -2.99 22.67 -19.86
C SER A 186 -3.70 23.37 -18.71
N ASN A 187 -4.50 24.37 -19.03
CA ASN A 187 -5.39 24.97 -18.04
C ASN A 187 -6.32 23.89 -17.46
N GLU A 188 -6.48 23.84 -16.13
CA GLU A 188 -7.23 22.78 -15.43
C GLU A 188 -8.65 22.58 -15.96
N ASN A 189 -9.31 23.65 -16.42
CA ASN A 189 -10.67 23.57 -16.97
C ASN A 189 -10.75 22.79 -18.29
N PHE A 190 -9.62 22.57 -18.96
CA PHE A 190 -9.51 21.76 -20.19
C PHE A 190 -8.99 20.35 -19.93
N VAL A 191 -8.68 20.03 -18.67
CA VAL A 191 -8.28 18.68 -18.25
C VAL A 191 -9.53 17.87 -17.99
N TYR A 192 -9.88 17.00 -18.94
CA TYR A 192 -11.02 16.10 -18.79
C TYR A 192 -10.68 15.04 -17.74
N THR A 193 -11.43 15.04 -16.65
CA THR A 193 -11.21 14.14 -15.52
C THR A 193 -12.44 13.27 -15.33
N THR A 194 -12.27 11.94 -15.29
CA THR A 194 -13.39 11.06 -14.91
C THR A 194 -13.68 11.20 -13.42
N GLY A 195 -14.88 10.78 -12.98
CA GLY A 195 -15.06 10.53 -11.55
C GLY A 195 -14.05 9.52 -11.02
N GLN A 196 -13.72 9.61 -9.73
CA GLN A 196 -12.97 8.56 -9.06
C GLN A 196 -13.84 7.31 -8.98
N VAL A 197 -13.32 6.19 -9.46
CA VAL A 197 -13.94 4.88 -9.30
C VAL A 197 -13.03 4.05 -8.40
N GLY A 198 -13.60 3.46 -7.35
CA GLY A 198 -12.88 2.64 -6.38
C GLY A 198 -13.74 1.49 -5.88
N PHE A 199 -13.15 0.70 -5.00
CA PHE A 199 -13.91 -0.29 -4.23
C PHE A 199 -14.77 0.42 -3.19
N THR A 200 -16.00 -0.06 -2.97
CA THR A 200 -16.90 0.47 -1.95
C THR A 200 -16.35 0.24 -0.54
N ASP A 201 -15.68 -0.90 -0.34
CA ASP A 201 -15.12 -1.31 0.94
C ASP A 201 -13.59 -1.39 0.84
N PRO A 202 -12.83 -0.85 1.81
CA PRO A 202 -11.39 -1.04 1.89
C PRO A 202 -11.03 -2.52 2.01
N MET A 203 -9.93 -2.92 1.36
CA MET A 203 -9.36 -4.25 1.54
C MET A 203 -8.70 -4.33 2.91
N ARG A 204 -9.05 -5.37 3.68
CA ARG A 204 -8.47 -5.65 4.99
C ARG A 204 -7.71 -6.97 4.96
N PRO A 205 -6.41 -7.00 5.30
CA PRO A 205 -5.66 -8.25 5.30
C PRO A 205 -5.97 -9.03 6.58
N THR A 206 -6.54 -10.23 6.43
CA THR A 206 -6.46 -11.27 7.47
C THR A 206 -5.43 -12.30 7.02
N LEU A 207 -4.27 -12.29 7.66
CA LEU A 207 -3.22 -13.28 7.47
C LEU A 207 -3.54 -14.52 8.30
N SER A 208 -3.89 -15.61 7.63
CA SER A 208 -4.05 -16.91 8.29
C SER A 208 -3.01 -17.88 7.78
N THR A 209 -2.27 -18.50 8.70
CA THR A 209 -1.38 -19.61 8.37
C THR A 209 -1.86 -20.90 9.03
N GLN A 210 -1.91 -21.96 8.22
CA GLN A 210 -2.11 -23.33 8.72
C GLN A 210 -0.78 -24.05 8.92
N GLU A 211 0.34 -23.43 8.56
CA GLU A 211 1.66 -24.01 8.77
C GLU A 211 1.94 -24.17 10.27
N ASN A 212 2.68 -25.23 10.60
CA ASN A 212 3.08 -25.48 11.97
C ASN A 212 4.18 -24.49 12.38
N VAL A 213 3.93 -23.76 13.47
CA VAL A 213 4.92 -22.88 14.11
C VAL A 213 5.44 -23.61 15.34
N ASP A 214 6.60 -24.26 15.22
CA ASP A 214 7.24 -24.95 16.33
C ASP A 214 8.07 -23.95 17.15
N MET A 215 7.59 -23.62 18.36
CA MET A 215 8.23 -22.66 19.26
C MET A 215 9.64 -23.09 19.68
N SER A 216 9.93 -24.40 19.69
CA SER A 216 11.27 -24.89 20.04
C SER A 216 12.33 -24.54 19.00
N LYS A 217 11.93 -24.15 17.78
CA LYS A 217 12.84 -23.67 16.72
C LYS A 217 13.13 -22.18 16.81
N LEU A 218 12.41 -21.42 17.65
CA LEU A 218 12.57 -19.98 17.73
C LEU A 218 13.85 -19.60 18.49
N GLY A 219 14.53 -18.56 18.00
CA GLY A 219 15.77 -18.04 18.56
C GLY A 219 17.04 -18.85 18.22
N SER A 220 16.97 -19.81 17.29
CA SER A 220 18.13 -20.61 16.86
C SER A 220 17.95 -21.15 15.44
N SER A 221 18.93 -20.90 14.56
CA SER A 221 18.85 -21.33 13.15
C SER A 221 19.18 -22.81 12.93
N PHE A 222 19.74 -23.49 13.92
CA PHE A 222 20.32 -24.83 13.73
C PHE A 222 19.87 -25.88 14.75
N ASN A 223 19.43 -25.46 15.93
CA ASN A 223 19.12 -26.36 17.04
C ASN A 223 17.76 -26.04 17.65
N LEU A 224 17.06 -27.08 18.11
CA LEU A 224 15.89 -26.96 18.96
C LEU A 224 16.33 -26.47 20.36
N VAL A 225 15.64 -25.48 20.89
CA VAL A 225 16.00 -24.83 22.15
C VAL A 225 15.00 -25.19 23.23
N LYS A 226 15.49 -25.81 24.31
CA LYS A 226 14.70 -26.10 25.50
C LYS A 226 14.62 -24.85 26.39
N ARG A 227 13.41 -24.44 26.75
CA ARG A 227 13.11 -23.33 27.66
C ARG A 227 11.91 -23.71 28.53
N THR A 228 11.63 -22.95 29.59
CA THR A 228 10.32 -23.04 30.26
C THR A 228 9.20 -22.68 29.28
N LEU A 229 7.96 -23.10 29.55
CA LEU A 229 6.82 -22.74 28.69
C LEU A 229 6.68 -21.22 28.55
N ASP A 230 6.83 -20.50 29.67
CA ASP A 230 6.88 -19.04 29.72
C ASP A 230 7.98 -18.48 28.79
N GLY A 231 9.17 -19.08 28.80
CA GLY A 231 10.27 -18.70 27.91
C GLY A 231 10.01 -18.98 26.44
N GLN A 232 9.30 -20.07 26.11
CA GLN A 232 8.92 -20.38 24.72
C GLN A 232 7.89 -19.37 24.19
N LEU A 233 6.87 -19.04 24.99
CA LEU A 233 5.86 -18.05 24.64
C LEU A 233 6.45 -16.63 24.57
N THR A 234 7.36 -16.29 25.48
CA THR A 234 8.10 -15.02 25.44
C THR A 234 8.89 -14.88 24.15
N GLU A 235 9.63 -15.92 23.74
CA GLU A 235 10.36 -15.91 22.47
C GLU A 235 9.40 -15.75 21.28
N LEU A 236 8.29 -16.51 21.26
CA LEU A 236 7.26 -16.40 20.22
C LEU A 236 6.78 -14.97 20.04
N PHE A 237 6.34 -14.31 21.12
CA PHE A 237 5.84 -12.95 21.04
C PHE A 237 6.93 -11.93 20.74
N SER A 238 8.17 -12.16 21.19
CA SER A 238 9.29 -11.29 20.84
C SER A 238 9.58 -11.25 19.33
N VAL A 239 9.47 -12.40 18.66
CA VAL A 239 9.65 -12.52 17.21
C VAL A 239 8.42 -11.98 16.48
N LEU A 240 7.22 -12.39 16.91
CA LEU A 240 5.97 -12.03 16.27
C LEU A 240 5.68 -10.52 16.33
N LEU A 241 6.08 -9.87 17.42
CA LEU A 241 5.85 -8.44 17.67
C LEU A 241 7.11 -7.58 17.48
N GLN A 242 8.21 -8.13 16.93
CA GLN A 242 9.49 -7.41 16.80
C GLN A 242 9.35 -6.08 16.05
N LYS A 243 8.45 -6.03 15.07
CA LYS A 243 8.19 -4.85 14.23
C LYS A 243 6.92 -4.09 14.62
N ASN A 244 6.23 -4.51 15.66
CA ASN A 244 4.99 -3.86 16.10
C ASN A 244 5.27 -2.48 16.69
N SER A 245 4.53 -1.47 16.23
CA SER A 245 4.53 -0.13 16.83
C SER A 245 3.27 0.20 17.62
N GLN A 246 2.30 -0.72 17.72
CA GLN A 246 1.06 -0.47 18.45
C GLN A 246 1.25 -0.68 19.95
N ASP A 247 0.69 0.22 20.77
CA ASP A 247 0.82 0.09 22.22
C ASP A 247 -0.03 -1.05 22.78
N THR A 248 -1.19 -1.28 22.17
CA THR A 248 -2.18 -2.27 22.60
C THR A 248 -2.57 -3.15 21.42
N LEU A 249 -2.77 -4.45 21.66
CA LEU A 249 -3.32 -5.41 20.72
C LEU A 249 -4.30 -6.33 21.46
N SER A 250 -5.29 -6.88 20.76
CA SER A 250 -6.24 -7.82 21.39
C SER A 250 -5.93 -9.25 20.98
N PHE A 251 -5.94 -10.16 21.94
CA PHE A 251 -5.57 -11.56 21.74
C PHE A 251 -6.70 -12.51 22.15
N GLN A 252 -6.93 -13.52 21.32
CA GLN A 252 -7.74 -14.70 21.65
C GLN A 252 -6.85 -15.94 21.52
N MET A 253 -6.98 -16.89 22.44
CA MET A 253 -6.17 -18.11 22.43
C MET A 253 -6.97 -19.32 22.89
N SER A 254 -6.74 -20.46 22.27
CA SER A 254 -7.12 -21.78 22.82
C SER A 254 -5.93 -22.72 22.79
N SER A 255 -5.80 -23.56 23.82
CA SER A 255 -4.72 -24.53 23.95
C SER A 255 -5.25 -25.95 24.09
N ARG A 256 -4.58 -26.88 23.42
CA ARG A 256 -4.83 -28.33 23.48
C ARG A 256 -3.52 -29.08 23.73
N TYR A 257 -3.63 -30.20 24.43
CA TYR A 257 -2.56 -31.15 24.68
C TYR A 257 -2.76 -32.38 23.80
N THR A 258 -1.71 -32.85 23.15
CA THR A 258 -1.76 -34.14 22.45
C THR A 258 -0.69 -35.07 22.98
N TYR A 259 -0.98 -36.37 23.06
CA TYR A 259 0.01 -37.39 23.34
C TYR A 259 -0.30 -38.69 22.59
N SER A 260 0.71 -39.55 22.42
CA SER A 260 0.53 -40.86 21.79
C SER A 260 1.24 -41.96 22.56
N GLN A 261 0.47 -42.98 22.95
CA GLN A 261 1.00 -44.21 23.57
C GLN A 261 1.58 -45.17 22.55
N ASN A 262 1.09 -45.12 21.30
CA ASN A 262 1.55 -45.97 20.20
C ASN A 262 1.55 -45.12 18.93
N GLN A 263 2.73 -44.96 18.32
CA GLN A 263 2.90 -44.15 17.11
C GLN A 263 2.08 -44.65 15.90
N SER A 264 1.60 -45.89 15.93
CA SER A 264 0.68 -46.43 14.90
C SER A 264 -0.78 -46.02 15.09
N LEU A 265 -1.14 -45.36 16.20
CA LEU A 265 -2.48 -44.88 16.48
C LEU A 265 -2.54 -43.35 16.46
N LYS A 266 -3.73 -42.81 16.16
CA LYS A 266 -3.98 -41.37 16.23
C LYS A 266 -3.72 -40.87 17.66
N ALA A 267 -3.02 -39.74 17.76
CA ALA A 267 -2.77 -39.07 19.04
C ALA A 267 -4.11 -38.72 19.73
N ILE A 268 -4.11 -38.83 21.05
CA ILE A 268 -5.22 -38.38 21.90
C ILE A 268 -5.08 -36.87 22.07
N GLU A 269 -6.17 -36.14 21.89
CA GLU A 269 -6.23 -34.68 22.01
C GLU A 269 -7.12 -34.29 23.19
N LEU A 270 -6.62 -33.39 24.04
CA LEU A 270 -7.30 -32.90 25.25
C LEU A 270 -7.29 -31.37 25.27
N PRO A 271 -8.44 -30.70 25.39
CA PRO A 271 -8.47 -29.25 25.61
C PRO A 271 -7.94 -28.90 26.99
N ILE A 272 -7.17 -27.79 27.10
CA ILE A 272 -6.53 -27.37 28.35
C ILE A 272 -7.15 -26.05 28.84
N ILE A 273 -6.92 -24.97 28.12
CA ILE A 273 -7.33 -23.61 28.49
C ILE A 273 -7.80 -22.83 27.26
N MET A 274 -8.61 -21.81 27.51
CA MET A 274 -9.05 -20.85 26.52
C MET A 274 -9.05 -19.46 27.14
N GLN A 275 -8.51 -18.49 26.42
CA GLN A 275 -8.65 -17.07 26.70
C GLN A 275 -9.62 -16.46 25.67
N PRO A 276 -10.73 -15.82 26.11
CA PRO A 276 -11.56 -15.01 25.21
C PRO A 276 -10.77 -13.79 24.71
N LEU A 277 -11.37 -12.96 23.85
CA LEU A 277 -10.71 -11.73 23.41
C LEU A 277 -10.37 -10.83 24.60
N VAL A 278 -9.09 -10.49 24.76
CA VAL A 278 -8.57 -9.60 25.82
C VAL A 278 -7.62 -8.59 25.20
N ASP A 279 -7.75 -7.33 25.57
CA ASP A 279 -6.81 -6.27 25.20
C ASP A 279 -5.56 -6.34 26.08
N VAL A 280 -4.40 -6.23 25.44
CA VAL A 280 -3.10 -6.42 26.07
C VAL A 280 -2.17 -5.28 25.69
N ASP A 281 -1.55 -4.68 26.70
CA ASP A 281 -0.45 -3.74 26.52
C ASP A 281 0.80 -4.51 26.11
N VAL A 282 1.21 -4.31 24.86
CA VAL A 282 2.36 -4.99 24.25
C VAL A 282 3.61 -4.10 24.21
N SER A 283 3.48 -2.83 24.56
CA SER A 283 4.57 -1.84 24.55
C SER A 283 5.06 -1.45 25.94
N GLY A 284 4.22 -1.63 26.97
CA GLY A 284 4.40 -1.06 28.31
C GLY A 284 3.91 0.39 28.45
N ALA A 285 3.37 0.98 27.37
CA ALA A 285 2.79 2.32 27.33
C ALA A 285 1.26 2.29 27.10
N GLY A 286 0.67 1.11 26.94
CA GLY A 286 -0.75 0.92 26.71
C GLY A 286 -1.61 1.27 27.93
N ASN A 287 -2.82 1.75 27.67
CA ASN A 287 -3.80 2.12 28.71
C ASN A 287 -4.76 0.96 29.04
N VAL A 288 -4.24 -0.25 29.19
CA VAL A 288 -5.03 -1.45 29.52
C VAL A 288 -4.42 -2.19 30.72
N GLU A 289 -5.25 -2.93 31.46
CA GLU A 289 -4.85 -3.55 32.73
C GLU A 289 -3.87 -4.71 32.55
N THR A 290 -4.01 -5.49 31.48
CA THR A 290 -3.18 -6.67 31.23
C THR A 290 -2.01 -6.30 30.32
N ASN A 291 -0.78 -6.53 30.77
CA ASN A 291 0.40 -6.45 29.91
C ASN A 291 0.78 -7.82 29.33
N LEU A 292 1.62 -7.80 28.29
CA LEU A 292 2.05 -9.00 27.57
C LEU A 292 2.67 -10.06 28.48
N ALA A 293 3.54 -9.67 29.41
CA ALA A 293 4.18 -10.60 30.35
C ALA A 293 3.13 -11.27 31.25
N GLN A 294 2.17 -10.51 31.78
CA GLN A 294 1.09 -11.03 32.60
C GLN A 294 0.20 -12.01 31.82
N MET A 295 -0.10 -11.72 30.55
CA MET A 295 -0.84 -12.65 29.70
C MET A 295 -0.08 -13.98 29.53
N ILE A 296 1.23 -13.91 29.23
CA ILE A 296 2.08 -15.10 29.07
C ILE A 296 2.14 -15.91 30.37
N THR A 297 2.31 -15.25 31.51
CA THR A 297 2.28 -15.90 32.83
C THR A 297 0.92 -16.57 33.09
N ASN A 298 -0.20 -15.89 32.83
CA ASN A 298 -1.53 -16.45 33.02
C ASN A 298 -1.76 -17.72 32.17
N TRP A 299 -1.28 -17.72 30.92
CA TRP A 299 -1.36 -18.90 30.05
C TRP A 299 -0.50 -20.04 30.59
N THR A 300 0.74 -19.72 30.97
CA THR A 300 1.68 -20.70 31.50
C THR A 300 1.15 -21.34 32.79
N ASP A 301 0.65 -20.54 33.72
CA ASP A 301 0.09 -21.02 34.98
C ASP A 301 -1.17 -21.85 34.76
N GLY A 302 -2.04 -21.45 33.83
CA GLY A 302 -3.22 -22.22 33.46
C GLY A 302 -2.87 -23.60 32.89
N VAL A 303 -1.87 -23.68 32.01
CA VAL A 303 -1.37 -24.95 31.47
C VAL A 303 -0.75 -25.81 32.57
N ASN A 304 0.12 -25.23 33.40
CA ASN A 304 0.81 -25.95 34.49
C ASN A 304 -0.17 -26.46 35.54
N LEU A 305 -1.19 -25.67 35.89
CA LEU A 305 -2.26 -26.10 36.78
C LEU A 305 -3.02 -27.30 36.19
N TRP A 306 -3.36 -27.24 34.90
CA TRP A 306 -4.06 -28.35 34.25
C TRP A 306 -3.19 -29.61 34.21
N LEU A 307 -1.90 -29.50 33.85
CA LEU A 307 -0.95 -30.61 33.81
C LEU A 307 -0.75 -31.26 35.18
N SER A 308 -0.59 -30.45 36.24
CA SER A 308 -0.42 -30.96 37.61
C SER A 308 -1.69 -31.59 38.17
N THR A 309 -2.87 -31.08 37.78
CA THR A 309 -4.17 -31.60 38.22
C THR A 309 -4.52 -32.93 37.56
N HIS A 310 -4.27 -33.07 36.25
CA HIS A 310 -4.72 -34.24 35.47
C HIS A 310 -3.63 -35.27 35.24
N THR A 311 -2.35 -34.90 35.34
CA THR A 311 -1.19 -35.78 35.13
C THR A 311 -1.31 -36.63 33.85
N PRO A 312 -1.50 -36.01 32.67
CA PRO A 312 -1.64 -36.74 31.42
C PRO A 312 -0.35 -37.48 31.06
N GLN A 313 -0.45 -38.45 30.16
CA GLN A 313 0.73 -39.16 29.65
C GLN A 313 1.63 -38.21 28.86
N SER A 314 2.94 -38.26 29.09
CA SER A 314 3.92 -37.36 28.48
C SER A 314 4.68 -37.95 27.28
N SER A 315 4.45 -39.22 26.95
CA SER A 315 5.08 -39.88 25.80
C SER A 315 4.65 -39.25 24.48
N ASN A 316 5.64 -38.75 23.71
CA ASN A 316 5.42 -38.02 22.46
C ASN A 316 4.39 -36.88 22.60
N ALA A 317 4.42 -36.19 23.75
CA ALA A 317 3.45 -35.16 24.03
C ALA A 317 3.82 -33.80 23.44
N VAL A 318 2.80 -33.06 23.01
CA VAL A 318 2.93 -31.73 22.39
C VAL A 318 1.82 -30.82 22.93
N LEU A 319 2.20 -29.60 23.30
CA LEU A 319 1.28 -28.50 23.55
C LEU A 319 1.03 -27.74 22.26
N TRP A 320 -0.23 -27.44 22.00
CA TRP A 320 -0.66 -26.66 20.85
C TRP A 320 -1.43 -25.43 21.29
N PHE A 321 -1.29 -24.36 20.52
CA PHE A 321 -1.96 -23.09 20.70
C PHE A 321 -2.52 -22.62 19.36
N ASP A 322 -3.78 -22.20 19.39
CA ASP A 322 -4.40 -21.46 18.31
C ASP A 322 -4.52 -20.02 18.78
N ILE A 323 -3.80 -19.10 18.13
CA ILE A 323 -3.69 -17.71 18.54
C ILE A 323 -4.28 -16.83 17.44
N THR A 324 -5.20 -15.94 17.82
CA THR A 324 -5.70 -14.88 16.95
C THR A 324 -5.35 -13.53 17.54
N ILE A 325 -4.70 -12.69 16.72
CA ILE A 325 -4.39 -11.30 17.04
C ILE A 325 -5.38 -10.42 16.28
N PHE A 326 -6.01 -9.51 17.00
CA PHE A 326 -6.97 -8.57 16.47
C PHE A 326 -6.40 -7.16 16.48
N SER A 327 -6.86 -6.38 15.53
CA SER A 327 -6.68 -4.94 15.50
C SER A 327 -7.54 -4.23 16.53
N ASN A 328 -6.99 -3.17 17.11
CA ASN A 328 -7.69 -2.12 17.85
C ASN A 328 -7.74 -0.77 17.10
N LEU A 329 -7.29 -0.71 15.84
CA LEU A 329 -7.30 0.51 15.01
C LEU A 329 -8.68 0.88 14.48
N THR A 330 -9.66 -0.02 14.60
CA THR A 330 -11.05 0.24 14.19
C THR A 330 -11.99 0.00 15.36
N SER A 331 -13.18 0.60 15.33
CA SER A 331 -14.18 0.49 16.41
C SER A 331 -14.61 -0.94 16.71
N THR A 332 -14.45 -1.85 15.75
CA THR A 332 -14.79 -3.27 15.88
C THR A 332 -13.51 -4.09 15.73
N PRO A 333 -13.09 -4.86 16.74
CA PRO A 333 -11.87 -5.67 16.64
C PRO A 333 -11.96 -6.64 15.47
N MET A 334 -10.99 -6.57 14.55
CA MET A 334 -10.93 -7.41 13.37
C MET A 334 -9.71 -8.34 13.41
N PRO A 335 -9.86 -9.62 13.01
CA PRO A 335 -8.76 -10.57 13.03
C PRO A 335 -7.70 -10.18 11.99
N LEU A 336 -6.47 -9.95 12.45
CA LEU A 336 -5.33 -9.63 11.60
C LEU A 336 -4.49 -10.86 11.32
N ILE A 337 -4.13 -11.59 12.37
CA ILE A 337 -3.25 -12.75 12.28
C ILE A 337 -3.93 -13.93 12.96
N ARG A 338 -3.97 -15.07 12.27
CA ARG A 338 -4.44 -16.36 12.81
C ARG A 338 -3.35 -17.40 12.66
N LEU A 339 -2.87 -17.90 13.80
CA LEU A 339 -1.90 -18.97 13.92
C LEU A 339 -2.63 -20.21 14.46
N TYR A 340 -2.93 -21.18 13.60
CA TYR A 340 -3.74 -22.37 13.97
C TYR A 340 -2.94 -23.54 14.54
N ASN A 341 -1.62 -23.52 14.43
CA ASN A 341 -0.77 -24.68 14.73
C ASN A 341 0.54 -24.25 15.40
N VAL A 342 0.46 -23.37 16.40
CA VAL A 342 1.63 -23.05 17.22
C VAL A 342 1.85 -24.20 18.19
N SER A 343 3.04 -24.79 18.21
CA SER A 343 3.30 -26.01 18.96
C SER A 343 4.61 -25.98 19.72
N VAL A 344 4.68 -26.73 20.80
CA VAL A 344 5.93 -27.06 21.48
C VAL A 344 5.89 -28.49 22.01
N PRO A 345 6.85 -29.36 21.61
CA PRO A 345 6.95 -30.69 22.20
C PRO A 345 7.33 -30.58 23.68
N MET A 346 6.71 -31.40 24.53
CA MET A 346 6.91 -31.35 25.99
C MET A 346 8.34 -31.65 26.43
N GLU A 347 9.15 -32.30 25.58
CA GLU A 347 10.57 -32.51 25.86
C GLU A 347 11.40 -31.21 25.83
N TYR A 348 10.91 -30.18 25.14
CA TYR A 348 11.53 -28.84 25.03
C TYR A 348 10.91 -27.79 25.97
N VAL A 349 10.07 -28.25 26.92
CA VAL A 349 9.48 -27.45 28.00
C VAL A 349 10.05 -27.86 29.35
#